data_AF-A0A958KR77-F1
#
_entry.id   AF-A0A958KR77-F1
#
_cell.length_a   1.000
_cell.length_b   1.000
_cell.length_c   1.000
_cell.angle_alpha   90.00
_cell.angle_beta   90.00
_cell.angle_gamma   90.00
#
_symmetry.space_group_name_H-M   'P 1'
#
loop_
_entity.id
_entity.type
_entity.pdbx_description
1 polymer ?
#
loop_
_entity_poly.entity_id
_entity_poly.type
_entity_poly.pdbx_seq_one_letter_code
_entity_poly.pdbx_strand_id
1 'polypeptide(L)'
;MKKHYGLGICFGLSILLVGCAGTQKIERETVKAEEYRSTKLPTQTNEKQEELINYDVLEQSINFKIDTEKLGYFQKQFNTCRVGAGYSPNSNCRSLTYTIIHFRIRCRDTEGTTSEVVTEANLTDNSNKTMHWTLKNKTGELTTNGEGYGQIREVYQGSPKRDRLRISDGKKFLYLRANEITTAIVPSNWCN
;
A
#
# COMPACT_ATOMS: atom_id res chain seq x y z
N MET A 1 38.57 3.51 35.63
CA MET A 1 37.93 4.39 34.62
C MET A 1 36.57 4.82 35.15
N LYS A 2 36.36 6.13 35.34
CA LYS A 2 35.20 6.72 36.04
C LYS A 2 33.98 6.83 35.11
N LYS A 3 32.82 6.37 35.58
CA LYS A 3 31.50 6.56 34.94
C LYS A 3 30.94 7.92 35.31
N HIS A 4 30.50 8.69 34.32
CA HIS A 4 29.71 9.91 34.51
C HIS A 4 28.25 9.62 34.09
N TYR A 5 27.32 9.85 35.01
CA TYR A 5 25.87 9.83 34.77
C TYR A 5 25.41 11.26 34.49
N GLY A 6 24.91 11.51 33.27
CA GLY A 6 24.32 12.78 32.88
C GLY A 6 22.81 12.75 33.11
N LEU A 7 22.35 13.55 34.08
CA LEU A 7 20.95 13.78 34.43
C LEU A 7 20.35 14.78 33.42
N GLY A 8 19.60 14.28 32.45
CA GLY A 8 18.93 15.09 31.42
C GLY A 8 17.49 15.42 31.83
N ILE A 9 17.24 16.72 32.04
CA ILE A 9 15.97 17.32 32.46
C ILE A 9 14.93 17.24 31.31
N CYS A 10 13.78 16.63 31.60
CA CYS A 10 12.60 16.62 30.71
C CYS A 10 11.88 17.97 30.75
N PHE A 11 11.80 18.68 29.62
CA PHE A 11 10.81 19.74 29.40
C PHE A 11 9.59 19.15 28.70
N GLY A 12 8.50 19.01 29.45
CA GLY A 12 7.18 18.66 28.92
C GLY A 12 6.55 19.86 28.23
N LEU A 13 6.32 19.74 26.91
CA LEU A 13 5.50 20.68 26.14
C LEU A 13 4.18 20.00 25.82
N SER A 14 3.15 20.28 26.62
CA SER A 14 1.78 19.83 26.38
C SER A 14 1.12 20.71 25.32
N ILE A 15 1.08 20.24 24.08
CA ILE A 15 0.31 20.89 23.01
C ILE A 15 -1.13 20.36 23.06
N LEU A 16 -2.06 21.19 23.53
CA LEU A 16 -3.49 20.95 23.44
C LEU A 16 -3.96 21.27 22.01
N LEU A 17 -4.18 20.24 21.19
CA LEU A 17 -4.82 20.39 19.87
C LEU A 17 -6.34 20.37 20.05
N VAL A 18 -6.96 21.55 19.98
CA VAL A 18 -8.42 21.72 19.85
C VAL A 18 -8.79 21.48 18.38
N GLY A 19 -9.41 20.35 18.08
CA GLY A 19 -9.96 20.05 16.76
C GLY A 19 -11.37 20.60 16.61
N CYS A 20 -11.55 21.61 15.76
CA CYS A 20 -12.87 22.06 15.31
C CYS A 20 -13.43 21.08 14.27
N ALA A 21 -14.54 20.41 14.60
CA ALA A 21 -15.37 19.72 13.62
C ALA A 21 -16.21 20.77 12.86
N GLY A 22 -15.80 21.11 11.64
CA GLY A 22 -16.55 22.02 10.76
C GLY A 22 -17.45 21.25 9.79
N THR A 23 -18.76 21.41 9.91
CA THR A 23 -19.74 21.00 8.91
C THR A 23 -19.92 22.13 7.89
N GLN A 24 -19.39 21.96 6.66
CA GLN A 24 -19.68 22.88 5.57
C GLN A 24 -21.00 22.49 4.89
N LYS A 25 -21.99 23.37 5.03
CA LYS A 25 -23.25 23.32 4.28
C LYS A 25 -22.97 23.89 2.89
N ILE A 26 -22.92 23.01 1.88
CA ILE A 26 -22.74 23.42 0.49
C ILE A 26 -24.10 23.88 -0.05
N GLU A 27 -24.28 25.20 -0.12
CA GLU A 27 -25.40 25.84 -0.81
C GLU A 27 -25.07 25.89 -2.31
N ARG A 28 -25.92 25.27 -3.12
CA ARG A 28 -25.71 25.05 -4.54
C ARG A 28 -26.38 26.20 -5.30
N GLU A 29 -25.59 27.21 -5.64
CA GLU A 29 -26.05 28.32 -6.48
C GLU A 29 -26.04 27.89 -7.96
N THR A 30 -27.24 27.80 -8.54
CA THR A 30 -27.45 27.51 -9.96
C THR A 30 -27.10 28.73 -10.81
N VAL A 31 -25.87 28.77 -11.34
CA VAL A 31 -25.48 29.73 -12.38
C VAL A 31 -25.94 29.20 -13.74
N LYS A 32 -26.79 29.96 -14.43
CA LYS A 32 -27.18 29.72 -15.83
C LYS A 32 -25.96 29.99 -16.72
N ALA A 33 -25.50 28.95 -17.41
CA ALA A 33 -24.38 29.04 -18.34
C ALA A 33 -24.85 29.58 -19.69
N GLU A 34 -24.22 30.67 -20.17
CA GLU A 34 -24.27 31.09 -21.56
C GLU A 34 -23.39 30.19 -22.43
N GLU A 35 -23.95 29.79 -23.56
CA GLU A 35 -23.38 28.86 -24.53
C GLU A 35 -22.33 29.56 -25.42
N TYR A 36 -21.06 29.52 -25.01
CA TYR A 36 -19.94 29.93 -25.87
C TYR A 36 -19.40 28.71 -26.64
N ARG A 37 -19.80 28.56 -27.91
CA ARG A 37 -19.27 27.57 -28.85
C ARG A 37 -17.81 27.89 -29.19
N SER A 38 -16.89 27.39 -28.38
CA SER A 38 -15.45 27.35 -28.68
C SER A 38 -15.14 26.01 -29.36
N THR A 39 -14.86 26.06 -30.67
CA THR A 39 -14.36 24.94 -31.46
C THR A 39 -12.93 24.62 -31.01
N LYS A 40 -12.79 23.86 -29.91
CA LYS A 40 -11.49 23.36 -29.46
C LYS A 40 -11.03 22.25 -30.41
N LEU A 41 -9.87 22.49 -31.03
CA LEU A 41 -9.11 21.50 -31.79
C LEU A 41 -8.91 20.25 -30.92
N PRO A 42 -9.14 19.03 -31.42
CA PRO A 42 -8.96 17.81 -30.64
C PRO A 42 -7.52 17.73 -30.16
N THR A 43 -7.31 17.95 -28.86
CA THR A 43 -6.05 17.64 -28.20
C THR A 43 -5.89 16.14 -28.30
N GLN A 44 -4.92 15.67 -29.09
CA GLN A 44 -4.54 14.27 -29.08
C GLN A 44 -4.01 13.95 -27.69
N THR A 45 -4.89 13.39 -26.86
CA THR A 45 -4.51 12.75 -25.61
C THR A 45 -3.62 11.59 -26.01
N ASN A 46 -2.29 11.76 -25.88
CA ASN A 46 -1.35 10.67 -25.95
C ASN A 46 -1.76 9.69 -24.85
N GLU A 47 -2.52 8.67 -25.23
CA GLU A 47 -2.94 7.60 -24.37
C GLU A 47 -1.67 6.93 -23.87
N LYS A 48 -1.38 7.13 -22.59
CA LYS A 48 -0.17 6.64 -21.95
C LYS A 48 -0.28 5.13 -21.92
N GLN A 49 0.26 4.47 -22.94
CA GLN A 49 0.29 3.03 -23.06
C GLN A 49 0.89 2.46 -21.77
N GLU A 50 0.08 1.74 -21.01
CA GLU A 50 0.52 1.12 -19.77
C GLU A 50 1.52 0.02 -20.14
N GLU A 51 2.78 0.22 -19.75
CA GLU A 51 3.84 -0.77 -19.93
C GLU A 51 3.43 -2.05 -19.17
N LEU A 52 3.10 -3.12 -19.89
CA LEU A 52 2.81 -4.43 -19.31
C LEU A 52 4.11 -5.04 -18.79
N ILE A 53 4.35 -4.93 -17.48
CA ILE A 53 5.57 -5.44 -16.83
C ILE A 53 5.41 -6.93 -16.55
N ASN A 54 6.36 -7.75 -17.03
CA ASN A 54 6.47 -9.14 -16.62
C ASN A 54 7.30 -9.25 -15.33
N TYR A 55 6.63 -9.36 -14.19
CA TYR A 55 7.29 -9.38 -12.88
C TYR A 55 8.23 -10.57 -12.68
N ASP A 56 7.89 -11.75 -13.20
CA ASP A 56 8.72 -12.94 -13.02
C ASP A 56 10.07 -12.81 -13.77
N VAL A 57 10.04 -12.22 -14.97
CA VAL A 57 11.25 -11.91 -15.74
C VAL A 57 12.05 -10.80 -15.07
N LEU A 58 11.37 -9.76 -14.54
CA LEU A 58 12.02 -8.68 -13.82
C LEU A 58 12.76 -9.20 -12.57
N GLU A 59 12.11 -10.00 -11.74
CA GLU A 59 12.69 -10.61 -10.53
C GLU A 59 13.94 -11.44 -10.84
N GLN A 60 13.90 -12.21 -11.93
CA GLN A 60 15.03 -12.99 -12.41
C GLN A 60 16.18 -12.09 -12.89
N SER A 61 15.90 -11.08 -13.71
CA SER A 61 16.93 -10.22 -14.29
C SER A 61 17.65 -9.35 -13.25
N ILE A 62 16.95 -8.98 -12.17
CA ILE A 62 17.56 -8.24 -11.07
C ILE A 62 18.05 -9.15 -9.93
N ASN A 63 17.96 -10.48 -10.05
CA ASN A 63 18.28 -11.45 -9.00
C ASN A 63 17.65 -11.06 -7.65
N PHE A 64 16.31 -11.03 -7.60
CA PHE A 64 15.53 -10.60 -6.44
C PHE A 64 14.30 -11.47 -6.23
N LYS A 65 14.55 -12.76 -6.03
CA LYS A 65 13.52 -13.71 -5.61
C LYS A 65 13.40 -13.70 -4.10
N ILE A 66 12.18 -13.50 -3.61
CA ILE A 66 11.85 -13.55 -2.19
C ILE A 66 10.87 -14.70 -1.98
N ASP A 67 11.14 -15.54 -0.99
CA ASP A 67 10.23 -16.61 -0.60
C ASP A 67 8.87 -16.02 -0.16
N THR A 68 7.78 -16.60 -0.65
CA THR A 68 6.40 -16.19 -0.32
C THR A 68 6.08 -16.35 1.16
N GLU A 69 6.72 -17.28 1.86
CA GLU A 69 6.56 -17.48 3.31
C GLU A 69 7.28 -16.40 4.12
N LYS A 70 8.26 -15.73 3.51
CA LYS A 70 9.01 -14.66 4.16
C LYS A 70 8.18 -13.37 4.17
N LEU A 71 7.48 -13.16 5.28
CA LEU A 71 6.67 -11.96 5.52
C LEU A 71 7.52 -10.69 5.60
N GLY A 72 6.94 -9.58 5.13
CA GLY A 72 7.49 -8.24 5.28
C GLY A 72 7.59 -7.45 3.98
N TYR A 73 8.39 -6.38 4.04
CA TYR A 73 8.62 -5.44 2.95
C TYR A 73 10.00 -5.64 2.35
N PHE A 74 10.06 -5.88 1.06
CA PHE A 74 11.29 -6.08 0.31
C PHE A 74 11.32 -5.12 -0.88
N GLN A 75 12.47 -4.52 -1.15
CA GLN A 75 12.64 -3.72 -2.36
C GLN A 75 14.04 -3.86 -2.94
N LYS A 76 14.14 -3.64 -4.25
CA LYS A 76 15.41 -3.53 -4.96
C LYS A 76 15.33 -2.44 -6.01
N GLN A 77 16.37 -1.62 -6.09
CA GLN A 77 16.50 -0.64 -7.17
C GLN A 77 17.06 -1.32 -8.42
N PHE A 78 16.60 -0.87 -9.59
CA PHE A 78 17.06 -1.36 -10.87
C PHE A 78 17.02 -0.26 -11.94
N ASN A 79 17.79 -0.45 -13.01
CA ASN A 79 17.79 0.45 -14.16
C ASN A 79 17.01 -0.17 -15.32
N THR A 80 16.03 0.55 -15.87
CA THR A 80 15.13 0.03 -16.91
C THR A 80 15.85 -0.45 -18.17
N CYS A 81 16.98 0.15 -18.54
CA CYS A 81 17.72 -0.22 -19.75
C CYS A 81 18.59 -1.49 -19.60
N ARG A 82 18.65 -2.08 -18.40
CA ARG A 82 19.47 -3.27 -18.13
C ARG A 82 18.67 -4.55 -17.84
N VAL A 83 17.37 -4.44 -17.63
CA VAL A 83 16.57 -5.52 -17.01
C VAL A 83 15.67 -6.30 -17.95
N GLY A 84 15.41 -5.81 -19.17
CA GLY A 84 14.35 -6.37 -20.02
C GLY A 84 12.98 -6.22 -19.35
N ALA A 85 12.10 -7.22 -19.45
CA ALA A 85 10.80 -7.24 -18.74
C ALA A 85 9.79 -6.14 -19.13
N GLY A 86 9.74 -5.77 -20.41
CA GLY A 86 8.84 -4.73 -20.94
C GLY A 86 9.49 -3.35 -21.08
N TYR A 87 10.73 -3.20 -20.62
CA TYR A 87 11.51 -1.97 -20.80
C TYR A 87 12.42 -2.05 -22.03
N SER A 88 12.50 -0.94 -22.78
CA SER A 88 13.44 -0.78 -23.90
C SER A 88 14.88 -0.63 -23.38
N PRO A 89 15.87 -1.33 -23.95
CA PRO A 89 17.28 -1.14 -23.58
C PRO A 89 17.86 0.20 -24.08
N ASN A 90 17.19 0.85 -25.05
CA ASN A 90 17.73 2.00 -25.78
C ASN A 90 16.96 3.31 -25.56
N SER A 91 15.89 3.31 -24.76
CA SER A 91 15.06 4.50 -24.55
C SER A 91 14.47 4.56 -23.14
N ASN A 92 14.21 5.78 -22.64
CA ASN A 92 13.58 6.04 -21.34
C ASN A 92 14.30 5.37 -20.15
N CYS A 93 15.63 5.34 -20.16
CA CYS A 93 16.45 4.80 -19.08
C CYS A 93 16.25 5.59 -17.79
N ARG A 94 15.81 4.91 -16.73
CA ARG A 94 15.60 5.49 -15.41
C ARG A 94 15.84 4.46 -14.31
N SER A 95 16.17 4.97 -13.12
CA SER A 95 16.23 4.14 -11.92
C SER A 95 14.83 4.00 -11.34
N LEU A 96 14.37 2.78 -11.15
CA LEU A 96 13.10 2.46 -10.51
C LEU A 96 13.33 1.57 -9.30
N THR A 97 12.32 1.48 -8.43
CA THR A 97 12.30 0.60 -7.27
C THR A 97 11.24 -0.47 -7.48
N TYR A 98 11.68 -1.72 -7.58
CA TYR A 98 10.79 -2.86 -7.53
C TYR A 98 10.52 -3.22 -6.07
N THR A 99 9.25 -3.36 -5.70
CA THR A 99 8.79 -3.60 -4.33
C THR A 99 7.95 -4.88 -4.28
N ILE A 100 8.23 -5.73 -3.29
CA ILE A 100 7.44 -6.89 -2.92
C ILE A 100 6.98 -6.71 -1.48
N ILE A 101 5.67 -6.86 -1.23
CA ILE A 101 5.11 -6.89 0.12
C ILE A 101 4.44 -8.25 0.31
N HIS A 102 4.95 -9.03 1.25
CA HIS A 102 4.36 -10.28 1.70
C HIS A 102 3.70 -10.05 3.05
N PHE A 103 2.44 -10.43 3.17
CA PHE A 103 1.69 -10.30 4.41
C PHE A 103 0.76 -11.49 4.59
N ARG A 104 0.33 -11.72 5.84
CA ARG A 104 -0.71 -12.69 6.17
C ARG A 104 -1.89 -12.00 6.81
N ILE A 105 -3.11 -12.31 6.38
CA ILE A 105 -4.33 -11.83 7.02
C ILE A 105 -4.98 -12.98 7.77
N ARG A 106 -5.26 -12.74 9.05
CA ARG A 106 -5.95 -13.68 9.93
C ARG A 106 -7.13 -13.01 10.60
N CYS A 107 -8.14 -13.80 10.88
CA CYS A 107 -9.41 -13.41 11.44
C CYS A 107 -9.42 -13.80 12.91
N ARG A 108 -9.82 -12.89 13.78
CA ARG A 108 -10.15 -13.23 15.16
C ARG A 108 -11.61 -13.64 15.22
N ASP A 109 -11.91 -14.73 15.92
CA ASP A 109 -13.28 -15.27 15.99
C ASP A 109 -14.30 -14.33 16.65
N THR A 110 -13.85 -13.46 17.55
CA THR A 110 -14.71 -12.57 18.31
C THR A 110 -14.73 -11.15 17.75
N GLU A 111 -15.85 -10.44 17.92
CA GLU A 111 -15.97 -9.00 17.67
C GLU A 111 -15.67 -8.22 18.97
N GLY A 112 -15.02 -7.04 18.88
CA GLY A 112 -14.83 -6.13 20.03
C GLY A 112 -13.48 -6.20 20.77
N THR A 113 -13.41 -5.65 21.98
CA THR A 113 -12.24 -5.77 22.88
C THR A 113 -12.39 -7.03 23.72
N THR A 114 -11.51 -8.02 23.55
CA THR A 114 -11.44 -9.17 24.45
C THR A 114 -10.51 -8.85 25.60
N SER A 115 -10.89 -9.20 26.84
CA SER A 115 -9.97 -9.23 27.98
C SER A 115 -8.96 -10.39 27.87
N GLU A 116 -9.29 -11.40 27.07
CA GLU A 116 -8.45 -12.55 26.79
C GLU A 116 -7.37 -12.23 25.76
N VAL A 117 -6.16 -12.74 26.02
CA VAL A 117 -5.02 -12.67 25.11
C VAL A 117 -5.37 -13.46 23.85
N VAL A 118 -5.31 -12.82 22.68
CA VAL A 118 -5.52 -13.49 21.39
C VAL A 118 -4.39 -14.49 21.19
N THR A 119 -4.73 -15.78 21.12
CA THR A 119 -3.77 -16.85 20.83
C THR A 119 -3.94 -17.34 19.40
N GLU A 120 -2.94 -18.08 18.90
CA GLU A 120 -2.97 -18.72 17.58
C GLU A 120 -4.19 -19.63 17.36
N ALA A 121 -4.74 -20.22 18.42
CA ALA A 121 -5.92 -21.08 18.36
C ALA A 121 -7.23 -20.32 18.11
N ASN A 122 -7.25 -18.99 18.33
CA ASN A 122 -8.39 -18.10 18.13
C ASN A 122 -8.32 -17.37 16.78
N LEU A 123 -7.37 -17.77 15.92
CA LEU A 123 -7.09 -17.13 14.65
C LEU A 123 -7.37 -18.09 13.50
N THR A 124 -8.32 -17.70 12.65
CA THR A 124 -8.61 -18.39 11.40
C THR A 124 -7.96 -17.64 10.24
N ASP A 125 -7.53 -18.35 9.20
CA ASP A 125 -6.90 -17.70 8.06
C ASP A 125 -7.96 -17.07 7.13
N ASN A 126 -7.69 -15.87 6.64
CA ASN A 126 -8.56 -15.21 5.67
C ASN A 126 -8.25 -15.70 4.25
N SER A 127 -8.67 -16.93 3.97
CA SER A 127 -8.22 -17.69 2.81
C SER A 127 -9.02 -17.36 1.54
N ASN A 128 -8.35 -17.40 0.38
CA ASN A 128 -8.96 -17.28 -0.96
C ASN A 128 -9.82 -16.03 -1.18
N LYS A 129 -9.50 -14.92 -0.48
CA LYS A 129 -10.26 -13.67 -0.58
C LYS A 129 -9.56 -12.70 -1.52
N THR A 130 -10.29 -12.24 -2.54
CA THR A 130 -9.83 -11.17 -3.42
C THR A 130 -10.03 -9.82 -2.74
N MET A 131 -9.00 -8.99 -2.75
CA MET A 131 -8.97 -7.69 -2.12
C MET A 131 -8.32 -6.67 -3.05
N HIS A 132 -8.77 -5.43 -2.94
CA HIS A 132 -8.13 -4.30 -3.58
C HIS A 132 -7.10 -3.70 -2.65
N TRP A 133 -5.98 -3.27 -3.20
CA TRP A 133 -4.96 -2.55 -2.47
C TRP A 133 -4.68 -1.19 -3.11
N THR A 134 -4.20 -0.25 -2.30
CA THR A 134 -3.70 1.04 -2.75
C THR A 134 -2.44 1.36 -1.99
N LEU A 135 -1.37 1.69 -2.70
CA LEU A 135 -0.11 2.14 -2.12
C LEU A 135 0.43 3.30 -2.96
N LYS A 136 0.52 4.47 -2.33
CA LYS A 136 0.86 5.73 -3.01
C LYS A 136 -0.17 6.03 -4.12
N ASN A 137 0.25 6.10 -5.38
CA ASN A 137 -0.58 6.36 -6.54
C ASN A 137 -0.83 5.09 -7.38
N LYS A 138 -0.60 3.92 -6.80
CA LYS A 138 -0.81 2.62 -7.43
C LYS A 138 -1.94 1.88 -6.74
N THR A 139 -2.74 1.18 -7.52
CA THR A 139 -3.84 0.34 -7.08
C THR A 139 -3.76 -0.98 -7.78
N GLY A 140 -4.27 -2.02 -7.15
CA GLY A 140 -4.39 -3.33 -7.79
C GLY A 140 -5.29 -4.25 -7.00
N GLU A 141 -5.34 -5.49 -7.46
CA GLU A 141 -6.01 -6.59 -6.80
C GLU A 141 -4.98 -7.62 -6.36
N LEU A 142 -5.33 -8.36 -5.31
CA LEU A 142 -4.61 -9.55 -4.88
C LEU A 142 -5.62 -10.56 -4.35
N THR A 143 -5.25 -11.83 -4.39
CA THR A 143 -6.01 -12.91 -3.78
C THR A 143 -5.12 -13.59 -2.75
N THR A 144 -5.63 -13.79 -1.54
CA THR A 144 -4.90 -14.57 -0.53
C THR A 144 -4.92 -16.05 -0.86
N ASN A 145 -3.89 -16.78 -0.45
CA ASN A 145 -3.86 -18.24 -0.60
C ASN A 145 -4.68 -18.94 0.50
N GLY A 146 -4.62 -20.28 0.55
CA GLY A 146 -5.32 -21.11 1.54
C GLY A 146 -4.94 -20.85 3.01
N GLU A 147 -3.82 -20.19 3.27
CA GLU A 147 -3.29 -19.87 4.60
C GLU A 147 -3.34 -18.37 4.91
N GLY A 148 -4.05 -17.60 4.07
CA GLY A 148 -4.23 -16.16 4.23
C GLY A 148 -3.03 -15.29 3.82
N TYR A 149 -2.01 -15.86 3.16
CA TYR A 149 -0.89 -15.07 2.63
C TYR A 149 -1.29 -14.32 1.37
N GLY A 150 -0.92 -13.05 1.32
CA GLY A 150 -1.06 -12.18 0.16
C GLY A 150 0.28 -11.60 -0.28
N GLN A 151 0.38 -11.31 -1.57
CA GLN A 151 1.56 -10.72 -2.18
C GLN A 151 1.17 -9.50 -3.02
N ILE A 152 1.90 -8.40 -2.86
CA ILE A 152 1.86 -7.23 -3.74
C ILE A 152 3.21 -7.09 -4.42
N ARG A 153 3.21 -7.03 -5.75
CA ARG A 153 4.40 -6.78 -6.59
C ARG A 153 4.15 -5.54 -7.44
N GLU A 154 5.02 -4.54 -7.32
CA GLU A 154 4.83 -3.27 -8.05
C GLU A 154 6.15 -2.51 -8.23
N VAL A 155 6.21 -1.69 -9.28
CA VAL A 155 7.35 -0.82 -9.61
C VAL A 155 7.00 0.64 -9.36
N TYR A 156 7.89 1.33 -8.65
CA TYR A 156 7.76 2.74 -8.29
C TYR A 156 8.96 3.56 -8.77
N GLN A 157 8.75 4.86 -9.00
CA GLN A 157 9.85 5.81 -9.27
C GLN A 157 10.76 6.02 -8.05
N GLY A 158 10.29 5.70 -6.84
CA GLY A 158 11.06 5.76 -5.60
C GLY A 158 10.43 4.86 -4.55
N SER A 159 11.13 4.63 -3.44
CA SER A 159 10.68 3.71 -2.39
C SER A 159 9.35 4.14 -1.76
N PRO A 160 8.29 3.31 -1.81
CA PRO A 160 7.04 3.57 -1.10
C PRO A 160 7.09 3.07 0.36
N LYS A 161 8.26 2.74 0.90
CA LYS A 161 8.43 2.06 2.20
C LYS A 161 7.69 2.75 3.36
N ARG A 162 7.60 4.08 3.34
CA ARG A 162 6.95 4.88 4.39
C ARG A 162 5.50 5.26 4.08
N ASP A 163 5.01 4.93 2.90
CA ASP A 163 3.65 5.25 2.48
C ASP A 163 2.64 4.31 3.17
N ARG A 164 1.38 4.76 3.21
CA ARG A 164 0.27 3.96 3.76
C ARG A 164 -0.23 3.00 2.69
N LEU A 165 -0.21 1.71 3.03
CA LEU A 165 -0.91 0.65 2.31
C LEU A 165 -2.35 0.60 2.81
N ARG A 166 -3.30 0.74 1.89
CA ARG A 166 -4.72 0.46 2.11
C ARG A 166 -5.02 -0.90 1.52
N ILE A 167 -5.65 -1.79 2.29
CA ILE A 167 -6.21 -3.06 1.79
C ILE A 167 -7.72 -3.01 2.03
N SER A 168 -8.54 -3.36 1.05
CA SER A 168 -10.01 -3.34 1.19
C SER A 168 -10.68 -4.49 0.46
N ASP A 169 -11.78 -4.99 1.03
CA ASP A 169 -12.68 -5.97 0.42
C ASP A 169 -13.92 -5.29 -0.24
N GLY A 170 -13.77 -4.01 -0.60
CA GLY A 170 -14.85 -3.17 -1.12
C GLY A 170 -15.53 -2.33 -0.03
N LYS A 171 -16.12 -2.97 0.99
CA LYS A 171 -16.86 -2.25 2.05
C LYS A 171 -16.00 -1.87 3.23
N LYS A 172 -15.02 -2.71 3.58
CA LYS A 172 -14.16 -2.53 4.74
C LYS A 172 -12.73 -2.30 4.25
N PHE A 173 -11.94 -1.60 5.06
CA PHE A 173 -10.54 -1.35 4.74
C PHE A 173 -9.66 -1.34 5.97
N LEU A 174 -8.39 -1.61 5.75
CA LEU A 174 -7.31 -1.56 6.71
C LEU A 174 -6.25 -0.59 6.18
N TYR A 175 -5.74 0.29 7.04
CA TYR A 175 -4.57 1.10 6.74
C TYR A 175 -3.39 0.61 7.56
N LEU A 176 -2.27 0.35 6.88
CA LEU A 176 -1.01 -0.04 7.49
C LEU A 176 0.13 0.75 6.85
N ARG A 177 1.28 0.83 7.49
CA ARG A 177 2.50 1.29 6.81
C ARG A 177 3.09 0.12 6.02
N ALA A 178 3.55 0.39 4.81
CA ALA A 178 4.08 -0.64 3.93
C ALA A 178 5.25 -1.43 4.54
N ASN A 179 6.06 -0.82 5.41
CA ASN A 179 7.21 -1.46 6.05
C ASN A 179 6.93 -2.14 7.40
N GLU A 180 5.71 -2.02 7.92
CA GLU A 180 5.32 -2.58 9.23
C GLU A 180 4.40 -3.79 9.08
N ILE A 181 3.85 -4.01 7.88
CA ILE A 181 2.96 -5.13 7.62
C ILE A 181 3.74 -6.45 7.52
N THR A 182 3.43 -7.38 8.42
CA THR A 182 3.80 -8.79 8.34
C THR A 182 2.56 -9.65 8.50
N THR A 183 1.80 -9.43 9.58
CA THR A 183 0.53 -10.10 9.84
C THR A 183 -0.51 -9.09 10.28
N ALA A 184 -1.68 -9.10 9.63
CA ALA A 184 -2.83 -8.30 10.00
C ALA A 184 -3.88 -9.22 10.65
N ILE A 185 -4.22 -8.94 11.90
CA ILE A 185 -5.34 -9.60 12.58
C ILE A 185 -6.55 -8.69 12.48
N VAL A 186 -7.60 -9.18 11.82
CA VAL A 186 -8.85 -8.45 11.59
C VAL A 186 -10.02 -9.11 12.32
N PRO A 187 -11.11 -8.38 12.64
CA PRO A 187 -12.28 -8.99 13.27
C PRO A 187 -12.98 -10.00 12.34
N SER A 188 -13.69 -10.97 12.90
CA SER A 188 -14.43 -12.02 12.15
C SER A 188 -15.36 -11.46 11.08
N ASN A 189 -16.05 -10.35 11.39
CA ASN A 189 -16.91 -9.70 10.41
C ASN A 189 -16.17 -9.23 9.16
N TRP A 190 -14.85 -9.03 9.18
CA TRP A 190 -14.06 -8.67 8.01
C TRP A 190 -13.79 -9.86 7.08
N CYS A 191 -13.83 -11.07 7.61
CA CYS A 191 -13.53 -12.29 6.86
C CYS A 191 -14.75 -12.89 6.18
N ASN A 192 -15.94 -12.57 6.67
CA ASN A 192 -17.23 -12.95 6.10
C ASN A 192 -17.74 -11.96 5.04
#